data_AF-A0A534PSZ8-F1
#
_entry.id   AF-A0A534PSZ8-F1
#
_cell.length_a   1.000
_cell.length_b   1.000
_cell.length_c   1.000
_cell.angle_alpha   90.00
_cell.angle_beta   90.00
_cell.angle_gamma   90.00
#
_symmetry.space_group_name_H-M   'P 1'
#
loop_
_entity.id
_entity.type
_entity.pdbx_description
1 polymer ?
#
loop_
_entity_poly.entity_id
_entity_poly.type
_entity_poly.pdbx_seq_one_letter_code
_entity_poly.pdbx_strand_id
1 'polypeptide(L)'
;MARKLSELAHIKASRILFVAGEARRGSRATIRPLLGAKVSLKGRRALYCVTLRPKFFRSSTPEQRVETLLHELLHISPRFDGKLDPARRHSDLSKGRFEALLRPLVRRYLSEADTALLGGLAHDGQMIARQWLDRPAGTASRGQNYSEKDLFLGPVEMITRRRLHS
;
A
#
# COMPACT_ATOMS: atom_id res chain seq x y z
N MET A 1 -5.45 -10.05 -4.75
CA MET A 1 -6.16 -8.97 -4.04
C MET A 1 -7.27 -8.32 -4.87
N ALA A 2 -6.98 -7.47 -5.86
CA ALA A 2 -7.99 -6.58 -6.47
C ALA A 2 -9.09 -7.24 -7.33
N ARG A 3 -8.84 -8.40 -7.97
CA ARG A 3 -9.82 -9.05 -8.87
C ARG A 3 -11.06 -9.62 -8.16
N LYS A 4 -10.99 -9.84 -6.84
CA LYS A 4 -12.11 -10.38 -6.04
C LYS A 4 -13.04 -9.30 -5.48
N LEU A 5 -12.63 -8.02 -5.54
CA LEU A 5 -13.44 -6.89 -5.09
C LEU A 5 -13.73 -6.00 -6.29
N SER A 6 -14.99 -5.97 -6.74
CA SER A 6 -15.41 -5.20 -7.91
C SER A 6 -15.07 -3.71 -7.77
N GLU A 7 -15.13 -3.16 -6.54
CA GLU A 7 -14.78 -1.77 -6.24
C GLU A 7 -13.31 -1.44 -6.55
N LEU A 8 -12.44 -2.46 -6.55
CA LEU A 8 -11.00 -2.33 -6.81
C LEU A 8 -10.60 -2.91 -8.17
N ALA A 9 -11.55 -3.37 -8.99
CA ALA A 9 -11.26 -4.03 -10.26
C ALA A 9 -10.52 -3.14 -11.28
N HIS A 10 -10.67 -1.82 -11.18
CA HIS A 10 -9.96 -0.83 -11.98
C HIS A 10 -8.45 -0.75 -11.67
N ILE A 11 -8.01 -1.30 -10.53
CA ILE A 11 -6.63 -1.20 -10.06
C ILE A 11 -5.73 -2.21 -10.78
N LYS A 12 -4.70 -1.68 -11.45
CA LYS A 12 -3.63 -2.49 -12.05
C LYS A 12 -2.45 -2.55 -11.09
N ALA A 13 -2.30 -3.67 -10.37
CA ALA A 13 -1.20 -3.87 -9.40
C ALA A 13 0.19 -3.64 -10.00
N SER A 14 0.38 -3.95 -11.29
CA SER A 14 1.64 -3.71 -12.03
C SER A 14 2.00 -2.23 -12.21
N ARG A 15 1.12 -1.30 -11.82
CA ARG A 15 1.31 0.16 -11.86
C ARG A 15 1.42 0.76 -10.46
N ILE A 16 1.53 -0.07 -9.42
CA ILE A 16 1.72 0.35 -8.03
C ILE A 16 3.09 -0.14 -7.56
N LEU A 17 3.92 0.79 -7.11
CA LEU A 17 5.18 0.50 -6.46
C LEU A 17 4.95 0.34 -4.95
N PHE A 18 5.19 -0.86 -4.44
CA PHE A 18 5.29 -1.11 -3.00
C PHE A 18 6.74 -0.99 -2.54
N VAL A 19 6.96 -0.23 -1.47
CA VAL A 19 8.25 -0.10 -0.79
C VAL A 19 8.08 -0.14 0.72
N ALA A 20 9.06 -0.67 1.44
CA ALA A 20 9.23 -0.38 2.86
C ALA A 20 9.89 1.00 3.02
N GLY A 21 9.55 1.72 4.08
CA GLY A 21 10.15 3.01 4.38
C GLY A 21 10.11 3.36 5.85
N GLU A 22 10.69 4.51 6.18
CA GLU A 22 10.85 5.02 7.54
C GLU A 22 9.52 5.23 8.27
N ALA A 23 9.60 5.31 9.61
CA ALA A 23 8.47 5.65 10.45
C ALA A 23 7.89 7.03 10.09
N ARG A 24 6.55 7.11 10.06
CA ARG A 24 5.85 8.37 9.82
C ARG A 24 4.67 8.49 10.76
N ARG A 25 4.88 9.17 11.89
CA ARG A 25 3.88 9.28 12.97
C ARG A 25 3.31 7.89 13.32
N GLY A 26 1.99 7.79 13.51
CA GLY A 26 1.29 6.54 13.80
C GLY A 26 0.84 5.72 12.59
N SER A 27 1.21 6.07 11.36
CA SER A 27 0.73 5.40 10.14
C SER A 27 1.36 4.02 9.94
N ARG A 28 0.57 3.07 9.40
CA ARG A 28 1.03 1.74 8.95
C ARG A 28 1.43 1.74 7.49
N ALA A 29 0.72 2.47 6.65
CA ALA A 29 1.10 2.69 5.26
C ALA A 29 0.66 4.07 4.80
N THR A 30 1.19 4.49 3.66
CA THR A 30 0.73 5.69 2.96
C THR A 30 0.77 5.44 1.47
N ILE A 31 -0.27 5.82 0.75
CA ILE A 31 -0.25 5.95 -0.70
C ILE A 31 0.07 7.37 -1.14
N ARG A 32 0.83 7.50 -2.22
CA ARG A 32 1.10 8.79 -2.90
C ARG A 32 1.02 8.62 -4.41
N PRO A 33 0.40 9.59 -5.12
CA PRO A 33 0.61 9.80 -6.54
C PRO A 33 2.09 9.95 -6.91
N LEU A 34 2.47 9.41 -8.05
CA LEU A 34 3.80 9.62 -8.65
C LEU A 34 3.76 10.63 -9.80
N LEU A 35 2.72 11.45 -9.94
CA LEU A 35 2.54 12.34 -11.10
C LEU A 35 3.70 13.32 -11.35
N GLY A 36 4.45 13.70 -10.32
CA GLY A 36 5.63 14.57 -10.44
C GLY A 36 6.89 13.87 -10.97
N ALA A 37 7.01 12.55 -10.80
CA ALA A 37 8.21 11.78 -11.13
C ALA A 37 7.89 10.64 -12.11
N LYS A 38 8.75 10.38 -13.08
CA LYS A 38 8.58 9.28 -14.02
C LYS A 38 9.23 8.02 -13.46
N VAL A 39 8.50 7.30 -12.62
CA VAL A 39 8.97 6.01 -12.07
C VAL A 39 8.55 4.87 -12.98
N SER A 40 9.51 4.06 -13.45
CA SER A 40 9.25 2.89 -14.30
C SER A 40 9.98 1.66 -13.76
N LEU A 41 9.26 0.55 -13.64
CA LEU A 41 9.81 -0.75 -13.22
C LEU A 41 9.49 -1.79 -14.27
N LYS A 42 10.48 -2.57 -14.70
CA LYS A 42 10.35 -3.63 -15.71
C LYS A 42 9.65 -3.10 -16.97
N GLY A 43 10.04 -1.89 -17.39
CA GLY A 43 9.45 -1.18 -18.52
C GLY A 43 8.02 -0.65 -18.30
N ARG A 44 7.46 -0.75 -17.08
CA ARG A 44 6.09 -0.31 -16.76
C ARG A 44 6.12 0.88 -15.83
N ARG A 45 5.48 1.98 -16.26
CA ARG A 45 5.33 3.19 -15.43
C ARG A 45 4.48 2.92 -14.19
N ALA A 46 5.01 3.19 -13.00
CA ALA A 46 4.22 3.25 -11.78
C ALA A 46 3.43 4.57 -11.71
N LEU A 47 2.18 4.49 -11.26
CA LEU A 47 1.30 5.64 -11.05
C LEU A 47 1.20 6.03 -9.58
N TYR A 48 1.35 5.04 -8.69
CA TYR A 48 1.23 5.20 -7.25
C TYR A 48 2.41 4.54 -6.55
N CYS A 49 2.81 5.09 -5.42
CA CYS A 49 3.71 4.45 -4.48
C CYS A 49 2.98 4.21 -3.16
N VAL A 50 2.93 2.96 -2.71
CA VAL A 50 2.51 2.58 -1.37
C VAL A 50 3.77 2.35 -0.54
N THR A 51 3.98 3.21 0.47
CA THR A 51 5.05 3.04 1.44
C THR A 51 4.52 2.35 2.68
N LEU A 52 4.97 1.12 2.92
CA LEU A 52 4.71 0.37 4.14
C LEU A 52 5.65 0.86 5.25
N ARG A 53 5.09 1.19 6.41
CA ARG A 53 5.79 1.80 7.55
C ARG A 53 6.14 0.73 8.59
N PRO A 54 7.06 1.00 9.54
CA PRO A 54 7.45 0.02 10.55
C PRO A 54 6.29 -0.59 11.34
N LYS A 55 5.20 0.16 11.61
CA LYS A 55 4.00 -0.39 12.28
C LYS A 55 3.27 -1.47 11.47
N PHE A 56 3.34 -1.43 10.13
CA PHE A 56 2.80 -2.49 9.28
C PHE A 56 3.55 -3.80 9.51
N PHE A 57 4.88 -3.74 9.59
CA PHE A 57 5.72 -4.91 9.77
C PHE A 57 5.73 -5.41 11.21
N ARG A 58 5.91 -4.52 12.18
CA ARG A 58 6.23 -4.88 13.58
C ARG A 58 5.06 -4.82 14.56
N SER A 59 3.93 -4.25 14.17
CA SER A 59 2.81 -3.96 15.07
C SER A 59 1.45 -4.10 14.39
N SER A 60 1.28 -5.17 13.61
CA SER A 60 0.02 -5.47 12.94
C SER A 60 -0.28 -6.97 12.96
N THR A 61 -1.57 -7.31 13.11
CA THR A 61 -2.07 -8.66 12.78
C THR A 61 -2.19 -8.80 11.25
N PRO A 62 -2.36 -10.03 10.72
CA PRO A 62 -2.57 -10.23 9.28
C PRO A 62 -3.78 -9.44 8.75
N GLU A 63 -4.87 -9.38 9.50
CA GLU A 63 -6.08 -8.66 9.13
C GLU A 63 -5.88 -7.15 9.16
N GLN A 64 -5.12 -6.64 10.14
CA GLN A 64 -4.73 -5.22 10.15
C GLN A 64 -3.87 -4.86 8.94
N ARG A 65 -3.04 -5.78 8.45
CA ARG A 65 -2.26 -5.58 7.22
C ARG A 65 -3.17 -5.57 5.98
N VAL A 66 -4.11 -6.50 5.89
CA VAL A 66 -5.14 -6.50 4.84
C VAL A 66 -5.92 -5.18 4.85
N GLU A 67 -6.46 -4.79 6.00
CA GLU A 67 -7.20 -3.55 6.18
C GLU A 67 -6.36 -2.34 5.76
N THR A 68 -5.09 -2.29 6.18
CA THR A 68 -4.17 -1.21 5.79
C THR A 68 -3.98 -1.17 4.27
N LEU A 69 -3.74 -2.32 3.62
CA LEU A 69 -3.57 -2.35 2.16
C LEU A 69 -4.84 -1.93 1.42
N LEU A 70 -6.00 -2.44 1.83
CA LEU A 70 -7.29 -2.06 1.23
C LEU A 70 -7.61 -0.58 1.48
N HIS A 71 -7.27 -0.04 2.66
CA HIS A 71 -7.40 1.38 2.97
C HIS A 71 -6.61 2.24 1.97
N GLU A 72 -5.33 1.94 1.78
CA GLU A 72 -4.48 2.69 0.85
C GLU A 72 -4.96 2.57 -0.60
N LEU A 73 -5.40 1.37 -1.02
CA LEU A 73 -5.93 1.15 -2.36
C LEU A 73 -7.27 1.85 -2.58
N LEU A 74 -8.12 1.97 -1.56
CA LEU A 74 -9.42 2.61 -1.66
C LEU A 74 -9.31 4.12 -1.94
N HIS A 75 -8.19 4.76 -1.58
CA HIS A 75 -7.90 6.16 -1.95
C HIS A 75 -7.64 6.36 -3.45
N ILE A 76 -7.37 5.30 -4.22
CA ILE A 76 -7.09 5.43 -5.66
C ILE A 76 -8.34 5.90 -6.40
N SER A 77 -8.17 6.88 -7.29
CA SER A 77 -9.23 7.34 -8.19
C SER A 77 -9.76 6.19 -9.06
N PRO A 78 -11.08 6.02 -9.22
CA PRO A 78 -11.67 5.01 -10.12
C PRO A 78 -11.17 5.10 -11.57
N ARG A 79 -10.75 6.29 -12.04
CA ARG A 79 -10.16 6.48 -13.38
C ARG A 79 -8.75 5.90 -13.51
N PHE A 80 -8.09 5.56 -12.40
CA PHE A 80 -6.75 5.00 -12.33
C PHE A 80 -5.69 5.83 -13.10
N ASP A 81 -5.77 7.16 -12.99
CA ASP A 81 -4.98 8.13 -13.76
C ASP A 81 -3.76 8.69 -12.99
N GLY A 82 -3.39 8.07 -11.87
CA GLY A 82 -2.34 8.54 -10.97
C GLY A 82 -2.82 9.54 -9.92
N LYS A 83 -4.12 9.82 -9.82
CA LYS A 83 -4.70 10.69 -8.78
C LYS A 83 -5.38 9.87 -7.68
N LEU A 84 -5.49 10.47 -6.50
CA LEU A 84 -6.34 9.95 -5.43
C LEU A 84 -7.75 10.51 -5.59
N ASP A 85 -8.76 9.73 -5.21
CA ASP A 85 -10.16 10.15 -5.20
C ASP A 85 -10.35 11.27 -4.15
N PRO A 86 -10.70 12.51 -4.55
CA PRO A 86 -10.90 13.61 -3.61
C PRO A 86 -12.00 13.30 -2.58
N ALA A 87 -13.07 12.58 -2.97
CA ALA A 87 -14.18 12.27 -2.06
C ALA A 87 -13.82 11.25 -0.97
N ARG A 88 -12.65 10.60 -1.08
CA ARG A 88 -12.17 9.60 -0.12
C ARG A 88 -11.00 10.12 0.71
N ARG A 89 -10.55 11.36 0.50
CA ARG A 89 -9.51 11.97 1.32
C ARG A 89 -10.01 12.18 2.74
N HIS A 90 -9.15 11.96 3.72
CA HIS A 90 -9.48 12.22 5.13
C HIS A 90 -9.69 13.70 5.47
N SER A 91 -9.35 14.62 4.55
CA SER A 91 -9.74 16.04 4.64
C SER A 91 -11.23 16.26 4.39
N ASP A 92 -11.84 15.44 3.54
CA ASP A 92 -13.18 15.65 2.97
C ASP A 92 -14.18 14.59 3.47
N LEU A 93 -13.69 13.38 3.79
CA LEU A 93 -14.45 12.28 4.34
C LEU A 93 -14.01 12.01 5.78
N SER A 94 -14.97 12.04 6.71
CA SER A 94 -14.67 11.71 8.10
C SER A 94 -14.19 10.27 8.25
N LYS A 95 -13.35 10.03 9.27
CA LYS A 95 -12.81 8.70 9.57
C LYS A 95 -13.90 7.63 9.66
N GLY A 96 -15.00 7.92 10.35
CA GLY A 96 -16.11 6.98 10.51
C GLY A 96 -16.80 6.62 9.18
N ARG A 97 -16.99 7.59 8.29
CA ARG A 97 -17.56 7.34 6.95
C ARG A 97 -16.61 6.53 6.08
N PHE A 98 -15.31 6.84 6.12
CA PHE A 98 -14.31 6.05 5.40
C PHE A 98 -14.28 4.60 5.92
N GLU A 99 -14.30 4.42 7.24
CA GLU A 99 -14.38 3.08 7.85
C GLU A 99 -15.64 2.32 7.41
N ALA A 100 -16.80 3.00 7.30
CA ALA A 100 -18.03 2.37 6.82
C ALA A 100 -17.92 1.86 5.37
N LEU A 101 -17.15 2.54 4.52
CA LEU A 101 -16.84 2.07 3.16
C LEU A 101 -15.85 0.89 3.16
N LEU A 102 -14.84 0.94 4.05
CA LEU A 102 -13.76 -0.04 4.08
C LEU A 102 -14.18 -1.38 4.70
N ARG A 103 -14.95 -1.36 5.80
CA ARG A 103 -15.27 -2.56 6.59
C ARG A 103 -15.92 -3.68 5.76
N PRO A 104 -16.92 -3.42 4.88
CA PRO A 104 -17.50 -4.47 4.04
C PRO A 104 -16.46 -5.10 3.10
N LEU A 105 -15.55 -4.29 2.55
CA LEU A 105 -14.48 -4.76 1.65
C LEU A 105 -13.51 -5.68 2.37
N VAL A 106 -13.10 -5.31 3.59
CA VAL A 106 -12.21 -6.13 4.43
C VAL A 106 -12.88 -7.47 4.75
N ARG A 107 -14.15 -7.45 5.16
CA ARG A 107 -14.90 -8.68 5.49
C ARG A 107 -14.96 -9.63 4.29
N ARG A 108 -15.42 -9.14 3.13
CA ARG A 108 -15.50 -9.96 1.90
C ARG A 108 -14.14 -10.47 1.45
N TYR A 109 -13.12 -9.61 1.53
CA TYR A 109 -11.77 -10.03 1.17
C TYR A 109 -11.30 -11.19 2.05
N LEU A 110 -11.44 -11.07 3.38
CA LEU A 110 -11.00 -12.10 4.31
C LEU A 110 -11.80 -13.40 4.19
N SER A 111 -13.10 -13.36 3.88
CA SER A 111 -13.91 -14.57 3.67
C SER A 111 -13.55 -15.32 2.40
N GLU A 112 -13.01 -14.64 1.39
CA GLU A 112 -12.69 -15.22 0.08
C GLU A 112 -11.17 -15.33 -0.17
N ALA A 113 -10.34 -14.89 0.77
CA ALA A 113 -8.93 -14.71 0.53
C ALA A 113 -8.23 -16.06 0.29
N ASP A 114 -7.32 -16.05 -0.67
CA ASP A 114 -6.39 -17.15 -0.91
C ASP A 114 -5.46 -17.30 0.31
N THR A 115 -5.41 -18.52 0.85
CA THR A 115 -4.58 -18.88 2.01
C THR A 115 -3.11 -18.56 1.78
N ALA A 116 -2.60 -18.68 0.54
CA ALA A 116 -1.22 -18.33 0.21
C ALA A 116 -0.93 -16.83 0.40
N LEU A 117 -1.88 -15.96 0.00
CA LEU A 117 -1.71 -14.52 0.12
C LEU A 117 -1.86 -14.06 1.58
N LEU A 118 -2.78 -14.67 2.33
CA LEU A 118 -2.86 -14.46 3.78
C LEU A 118 -1.61 -14.97 4.50
N GLY A 119 -1.03 -16.09 4.06
CA GLY A 119 0.22 -16.62 4.61
C GLY A 119 1.36 -15.63 4.50
N GLY A 120 1.52 -14.97 3.34
CA GLY A 120 2.53 -13.90 3.19
C GLY A 120 2.28 -12.69 4.09
N LEU A 121 1.01 -12.33 4.32
CA LEU A 121 0.64 -11.26 5.27
C LEU A 121 0.64 -11.72 6.73
N ALA A 122 0.82 -13.01 7.00
CA ALA A 122 0.93 -13.59 8.33
C ALA A 122 2.35 -14.04 8.67
N HIS A 123 3.30 -13.86 7.75
CA HIS A 123 4.71 -14.19 7.94
C HIS A 123 5.27 -13.61 9.23
N ASP A 124 6.09 -14.36 9.95
CA ASP A 124 6.80 -13.92 11.14
C ASP A 124 8.28 -14.21 10.96
N GLY A 125 9.11 -13.18 11.15
CA GLY A 125 10.55 -13.21 10.90
C GLY A 125 11.02 -12.27 9.78
N GLN A 126 12.27 -12.48 9.36
CA GLN A 126 12.90 -11.68 8.33
C GLN A 126 12.28 -11.89 6.96
N MET A 127 12.17 -10.79 6.21
CA MET A 127 11.79 -10.78 4.80
C MET A 127 12.61 -9.75 4.03
N ILE A 128 12.68 -9.89 2.71
CA ILE A 128 13.27 -8.89 1.84
C ILE A 128 12.16 -8.00 1.28
N ALA A 129 12.33 -6.68 1.42
CA ALA A 129 11.43 -5.70 0.86
C ALA A 129 12.19 -4.68 0.02
N ARG A 130 11.53 -4.20 -1.03
CA ARG A 130 12.03 -3.08 -1.82
C ARG A 130 12.01 -1.80 -1.00
N GLN A 131 13.06 -1.00 -1.09
CA GLN A 131 13.22 0.29 -0.44
C GLN A 131 13.74 1.32 -1.46
N TRP A 132 13.56 2.60 -1.17
CA TRP A 132 14.15 3.68 -1.98
C TRP A 132 15.62 3.85 -1.64
N LEU A 133 16.48 3.79 -2.66
CA LEU A 133 17.86 4.26 -2.56
C LEU A 133 17.87 5.79 -2.70
N ASP A 134 17.28 6.28 -3.78
CA ASP A 134 17.01 7.70 -4.00
C ASP A 134 15.50 7.90 -4.21
N ARG A 135 14.88 8.62 -3.29
CA ARG A 135 13.43 8.79 -3.27
C ARG A 135 13.04 10.09 -3.97
N PRO A 136 12.03 10.06 -4.87
CA PRO A 136 11.41 11.30 -5.35
C PRO A 136 10.95 12.21 -4.19
N ALA A 137 11.48 13.43 -4.11
CA ALA A 137 11.25 14.39 -3.05
C ALA A 137 11.09 15.82 -3.60
N GLY A 138 9.96 16.44 -3.27
CA GLY A 138 9.71 17.85 -3.54
C GLY A 138 9.60 18.21 -5.03
N THR A 139 9.84 19.49 -5.32
CA THR A 139 9.87 20.05 -6.69
C THR A 139 11.09 19.60 -7.48
N ALA A 140 12.20 19.29 -6.80
CA ALA A 140 13.46 18.87 -7.42
C ALA A 140 13.28 17.60 -8.27
N SER A 141 12.42 16.68 -7.86
CA SER A 141 12.15 15.44 -8.60
C SER A 141 11.19 15.61 -9.79
N ARG A 142 10.71 16.83 -10.07
CA ARG A 142 9.73 17.07 -11.14
C ARG A 142 10.37 16.79 -12.49
N GLY A 143 9.81 15.85 -13.23
CA GLY A 143 10.29 15.46 -14.56
C GLY A 143 11.48 14.50 -14.57
N GLN A 144 12.06 14.18 -13.41
CA GLN A 144 13.12 13.19 -13.31
C GLN A 144 12.58 11.76 -13.54
N ASN A 145 13.45 10.90 -14.08
CA ASN A 145 13.17 9.48 -14.31
C ASN A 145 13.78 8.65 -13.19
N TYR A 146 12.97 7.77 -12.61
CA TYR A 146 13.39 6.81 -11.60
C TYR A 146 13.12 5.39 -12.10
N SER A 147 13.99 4.44 -11.75
CA SER A 147 13.85 3.04 -12.08
C SER A 147 14.36 2.13 -10.96
N GLU A 148 14.57 0.85 -11.25
CA GLU A 148 15.18 -0.11 -10.34
C GLU A 148 16.53 0.32 -9.77
N LYS A 149 17.29 1.15 -10.50
CA LYS A 149 18.60 1.66 -10.03
C LYS A 149 18.47 2.58 -8.80
N ASP A 150 17.30 3.19 -8.63
CA ASP A 150 17.00 4.12 -7.53
C ASP A 150 16.33 3.40 -6.36
N LEU A 151 16.31 2.07 -6.41
CA LEU A 151 15.73 1.17 -5.42
C LEU A 151 16.79 0.15 -5.00
N PHE A 152 16.59 -0.41 -3.83
CA PHE A 152 17.34 -1.59 -3.40
C PHE A 152 16.43 -2.57 -2.68
N LEU A 153 16.90 -3.80 -2.54
CA LEU A 153 16.25 -4.82 -1.72
C LEU A 153 16.94 -4.86 -0.36
N GLY A 154 16.20 -4.61 0.71
CA GLY A 154 16.70 -4.58 2.07
C GLY A 154 15.93 -5.53 2.98
N PRO A 155 16.57 -6.05 4.04
CA PRO A 155 15.89 -6.86 5.04
C PRO A 155 14.90 -6.01 5.85
N VAL A 156 13.77 -6.61 6.20
CA VAL A 156 12.76 -6.06 7.11
C VAL A 156 12.29 -7.17 8.04
N GLU A 157 12.22 -6.87 9.33
CA GLU A 157 11.67 -7.78 10.34
C GLU A 157 10.14 -7.66 10.38
N MET A 158 9.42 -8.73 10.06
CA MET A 158 7.98 -8.80 10.23
C MET A 158 7.65 -9.52 11.55
N ILE A 159 6.97 -8.83 12.46
CA ILE A 159 6.47 -9.41 13.71
C ILE A 159 4.97 -9.47 13.62
N THR A 160 4.44 -10.67 13.49
CA THR A 160 3.01 -10.93 13.35
C THR A 160 2.41 -11.19 14.71
N ARG A 161 1.70 -10.19 15.20
CA ARG A 161 0.86 -10.37 16.38
C ARG A 161 -0.23 -11.37 16.00
N ARG A 162 -0.22 -12.54 16.63
CA ARG A 162 -1.39 -13.43 16.65
C ARG A 162 -2.50 -12.65 17.37
N ARG A 163 -3.76 -12.76 16.92
CA ARG A 163 -4.86 -12.31 17.77
C ARG A 163 -4.73 -13.09 19.08
N LEU A 164 -4.45 -12.42 20.18
CA LEU A 164 -4.76 -12.99 21.49
C LEU A 164 -6.28 -13.17 21.45
N HIS A 165 -6.71 -14.42 21.41
CA HIS A 165 -8.12 -14.76 21.50
C HIS A 165 -8.71 -14.06 22.73
N SER A 166 -9.82 -13.36 22.52
CA SER A 166 -10.86 -13.12 23.51
C SER A 166 -12.17 -13.15 22.75
#